data_AF-A0A841H6U0-F1
#
_entry.id   AF-A0A841H6U0-F1
#
_cell.length_a   1.000
_cell.length_b   1.000
_cell.length_c   1.000
_cell.angle_alpha   90.00
_cell.angle_beta   90.00
_cell.angle_gamma   90.00
#
_symmetry.space_group_name_H-M   'P 1'
#
loop_
_entity.id
_entity.type
_entity.pdbx_description
1 polymer ?
#
loop_
_entity_poly.entity_id
_entity_poly.type
_entity_poly.pdbx_seq_one_letter_code
_entity_poly.pdbx_strand_id
1 'polypeptide(L)'
;MQLLIAVINQEEKVEEVLSGFLEIGITGATVVGSEGMGRLLSTEVPIFAGLAAFARARPRNQTVFSVIDDERKVERAFALLQEVCGSLDQPATGIAFTIPVTRVIGLKPELAGG
;
A
#
# COMPACT_ATOMS: atom_id res chain seq x y z
N MET A 1 -6.31 -10.65 13.74
CA MET A 1 -5.12 -10.09 13.08
C MET A 1 -5.35 -10.13 11.58
N GLN A 2 -4.97 -9.06 10.89
CA GLN A 2 -5.05 -8.93 9.44
C GLN A 2 -3.67 -8.59 8.90
N LEU A 3 -3.31 -9.14 7.74
CA LEU A 3 -2.23 -8.60 6.94
C LEU A 3 -2.83 -7.57 6.00
N LEU A 4 -2.55 -6.29 6.24
CA LEU A 4 -2.81 -5.22 5.30
C LEU A 4 -1.80 -5.31 4.15
N ILE A 5 -2.32 -5.26 2.92
CA ILE A 5 -1.57 -5.16 1.69
C ILE A 5 -2.06 -3.90 0.98
N ALA A 6 -1.21 -2.88 0.90
CA ALA A 6 -1.53 -1.62 0.24
C ALA A 6 -0.58 -1.39 -0.94
N VAL A 7 -1.13 -1.34 -2.15
CA VAL A 7 -0.41 -1.01 -3.38
C VAL A 7 -0.59 0.48 -3.63
N ILE A 8 0.47 1.25 -3.38
CA ILE A 8 0.50 2.70 -3.52
C ILE A 8 1.13 3.05 -4.87
N ASN A 9 0.42 3.80 -5.70
CA ASN A 9 0.89 4.17 -7.05
C ASN A 9 1.89 5.35 -7.07
N GLN A 10 2.04 6.06 -5.96
CA GLN A 10 2.88 7.27 -5.82
C GLN A 10 3.92 6.99 -4.72
N GLU A 11 5.16 6.72 -5.13
CA GLU A 11 6.27 6.37 -4.23
C GLU A 11 6.51 7.44 -3.16
N GLU A 12 6.34 8.70 -3.52
CA GLU A 12 6.47 9.87 -2.64
C GLU A 12 5.47 9.87 -1.47
N LYS A 13 4.35 9.16 -1.58
CA LYS A 13 3.32 9.08 -0.54
C LYS A 13 3.58 8.01 0.51
N VAL A 14 4.51 7.09 0.24
CA VAL A 14 4.79 5.97 1.15
C VAL A 14 5.29 6.46 2.50
N GLU A 15 6.14 7.47 2.53
CA GLU A 15 6.69 8.02 3.77
C GLU A 15 5.60 8.60 4.68
N GLU A 16 4.65 9.32 4.09
CA GLU A 16 3.49 9.88 4.80
C GLU A 16 2.56 8.77 5.33
N VAL A 17 2.29 7.74 4.53
CA VAL A 17 1.53 6.56 4.99
C VAL A 17 2.21 5.85 6.15
N LEU A 18 3.53 5.61 6.06
CA LEU A 18 4.29 4.94 7.12
C LEU A 18 4.35 5.77 8.41
N SER A 19 4.45 7.10 8.29
CA SER A 19 4.43 8.01 9.42
C SER A 19 3.06 7.99 10.10
N GLY A 20 1.97 8.09 9.34
CA GLY A 20 0.62 7.99 9.88
C GLY A 20 0.32 6.61 10.49
N PHE A 21 0.89 5.52 9.95
CA PHE A 21 0.82 4.19 10.59
C PHE A 21 1.37 4.21 12.02
N LEU A 22 2.51 4.86 12.26
CA LEU A 22 3.06 5.00 13.60
C LEU A 22 2.10 5.76 14.53
N GLU A 23 1.51 6.86 14.05
CA GLU A 23 0.55 7.67 14.81
C GLU A 23 -0.73 6.91 15.19
N ILE A 24 -1.13 5.91 14.38
CA ILE A 24 -2.29 5.07 14.66
C ILE A 24 -1.96 3.75 15.36
N GLY A 25 -0.71 3.56 15.78
CA GLY A 25 -0.28 2.38 16.56
C GLY A 25 0.07 1.15 15.71
N ILE A 26 0.37 1.34 14.43
CA ILE A 26 0.91 0.31 13.52
C ILE A 26 2.43 0.50 13.46
N THR A 27 3.17 -0.33 14.18
CA THR A 27 4.61 -0.12 14.43
C THR A 27 5.55 -0.88 13.51
N GLY A 28 4.99 -1.63 12.55
CA GLY A 28 5.76 -2.44 11.62
C GLY A 28 5.12 -2.51 10.25
N ALA A 29 5.91 -2.22 9.22
CA ALA A 29 5.55 -2.43 7.83
C ALA A 29 6.79 -2.84 7.02
N THR A 30 6.58 -3.54 5.92
CA THR A 30 7.61 -3.88 4.92
C THR A 30 7.20 -3.27 3.59
N VAL A 31 8.11 -2.57 2.93
CA VAL A 31 7.87 -1.94 1.64
C VAL A 31 8.61 -2.70 0.54
N VAL A 32 7.90 -3.02 -0.54
CA VAL A 32 8.43 -3.73 -1.70
C VAL A 32 8.11 -2.94 -2.97
N GLY A 33 9.13 -2.68 -3.79
CA GLY A 33 8.95 -2.11 -5.12
C GLY A 33 8.13 -3.05 -6.01
N SER A 34 7.12 -2.50 -6.68
CA SER A 34 6.15 -3.26 -7.47
C SER A 34 5.80 -2.54 -8.77
N GLU A 35 5.20 -3.27 -9.72
CA GLU A 35 4.76 -2.71 -10.99
C GLU A 35 3.32 -3.12 -11.29
N GLY A 36 2.51 -2.15 -11.72
CA GLY A 36 1.17 -2.43 -12.20
C GLY A 36 1.19 -3.11 -13.58
N MET A 37 0.23 -4.00 -13.80
CA MET A 37 0.08 -4.75 -15.05
C MET A 37 0.08 -3.86 -16.30
N GLY A 38 -0.62 -2.71 -16.27
CA GLY A 38 -0.70 -1.82 -17.42
C GLY A 38 0.66 -1.28 -17.87
N ARG A 39 1.58 -1.07 -16.93
CA ARG A 39 2.96 -0.65 -17.24
C ARG A 39 3.73 -1.80 -17.87
N LEU A 40 3.76 -2.95 -17.22
CA LEU A 40 4.48 -4.14 -17.69
C LEU A 40 4.05 -4.56 -19.11
N LEU A 41 2.73 -4.62 -19.37
CA LEU A 41 2.21 -5.00 -20.68
C LEU A 41 2.58 -3.99 -21.77
N SER A 42 2.58 -2.70 -21.46
CA SER A 42 2.88 -1.66 -22.44
C SER A 42 4.35 -1.61 -22.89
N THR A 43 5.27 -2.08 -22.04
CA THR A 43 6.71 -2.06 -22.32
C THR A 43 7.20 -3.39 -22.90
N GLU A 44 6.69 -4.51 -22.39
CA GLU A 44 7.21 -5.84 -22.73
C GLU A 44 6.46 -6.53 -23.88
N VAL A 45 5.24 -6.09 -24.21
CA VAL A 45 4.38 -6.81 -25.16
C VAL A 45 4.03 -5.93 -26.38
N PRO A 46 4.58 -6.23 -27.58
CA PRO A 46 4.43 -5.37 -28.77
C PRO A 46 2.99 -5.07 -29.19
N ILE A 47 2.06 -6.02 -29.04
CA ILE A 47 0.65 -5.82 -29.39
C ILE A 47 -0.03 -4.77 -28.49
N PHE A 48 0.55 -4.51 -27.31
CA PHE A 48 0.06 -3.55 -26.33
C PHE A 48 0.84 -2.22 -26.36
N ALA A 49 1.67 -1.97 -27.38
CA ALA A 49 2.39 -0.70 -27.51
C ALA A 49 1.46 0.53 -27.55
N GLY A 50 0.21 0.39 -28.01
CA GLY A 50 -0.80 1.45 -27.96
C GLY A 50 -1.24 1.86 -26.54
N LEU A 51 -1.06 0.98 -25.55
CA LEU A 51 -1.29 1.27 -24.13
C LEU A 51 -0.12 2.05 -23.50
N ALA A 52 1.02 2.17 -24.19
CA ALA A 52 2.20 2.88 -23.67
C ALA A 52 1.93 4.37 -23.37
N ALA A 53 0.98 4.99 -24.07
CA ALA A 53 0.53 6.35 -23.75
C ALA A 53 -0.06 6.46 -22.33
N PHE A 54 -0.72 5.41 -21.83
CA PHE A 54 -1.27 5.35 -20.48
C PHE A 54 -0.24 4.96 -19.41
N ALA A 55 0.81 4.24 -19.81
CA ALA A 55 1.87 3.75 -18.91
C ALA A 55 3.03 4.74 -18.71
N ARG A 56 3.33 5.58 -19.70
CA ARG A 56 4.48 6.52 -19.68
C ARG A 56 4.43 7.56 -18.55
N ALA A 57 3.28 7.76 -17.91
CA ALA A 57 3.08 8.74 -16.86
C ALA A 57 2.88 8.14 -15.46
N ARG A 58 2.95 6.81 -15.30
CA ARG A 58 2.66 6.17 -14.00
C ARG A 58 3.95 6.00 -13.18
N PRO A 59 4.01 6.54 -11.95
CA PRO A 59 5.15 6.29 -11.05
C PRO A 59 5.28 4.80 -10.76
N ARG A 60 6.46 4.39 -10.27
CA ARG A 60 6.67 3.01 -9.82
C ARG A 60 5.81 2.77 -8.57
N ASN A 61 5.18 1.60 -8.49
CA ASN A 61 4.31 1.30 -7.37
C ASN A 61 5.15 0.84 -6.17
N GLN A 62 4.68 1.14 -4.97
CA GLN A 62 5.24 0.62 -3.73
C GLN A 62 4.15 -0.19 -3.02
N THR A 63 4.44 -1.45 -2.74
CA THR A 63 3.54 -2.32 -1.98
C THR A 63 3.96 -2.34 -0.52
N VAL A 64 3.06 -1.95 0.37
CA VAL A 64 3.25 -1.94 1.82
C VAL A 64 2.53 -3.14 2.42
N PHE A 65 3.27 -3.94 3.18
CA PHE A 65 2.78 -5.06 3.96
C PHE A 65 2.84 -4.72 5.44
N SER A 66 1.74 -4.87 6.18
CA SER A 66 1.73 -4.69 7.62
C SER A 66 0.79 -5.69 8.30
N VAL A 67 1.29 -6.42 9.29
CA VAL A 67 0.44 -7.24 10.15
C VAL A 67 -0.13 -6.36 11.25
N ILE A 68 -1.45 -6.30 11.33
CA ILE A 68 -2.21 -5.47 12.25
C ILE A 68 -2.99 -6.39 13.19
N ASP A 69 -2.85 -6.17 14.49
CA ASP A 69 -3.41 -7.01 15.54
C ASP A 69 -4.86 -6.66 15.92
N ASP A 70 -5.27 -5.42 15.67
CA ASP A 70 -6.58 -4.85 16.01
C ASP A 70 -7.36 -4.41 14.76
N GLU A 71 -8.61 -4.86 14.63
CA GLU A 71 -9.51 -4.48 13.54
C GLU A 71 -9.78 -2.97 13.49
N ARG A 72 -9.82 -2.28 14.63
CA ARG A 72 -9.97 -0.81 14.67
C ARG A 72 -8.79 -0.09 14.03
N LYS A 73 -7.57 -0.65 14.17
CA LYS A 73 -6.38 -0.11 13.49
C LYS A 73 -6.42 -0.38 12.00
N VAL A 74 -7.00 -1.50 11.58
CA VAL A 74 -7.22 -1.81 10.16
C VAL A 74 -8.13 -0.74 9.53
N GLU A 75 -9.26 -0.41 10.17
CA GLU A 75 -10.16 0.65 9.69
C GLU A 75 -9.46 2.02 9.64
N ARG A 76 -8.69 2.35 10.67
CA ARG A 76 -7.87 3.59 10.69
C ARG A 76 -6.82 3.59 9.59
N ALA A 77 -6.22 2.45 9.27
CA ALA A 77 -5.25 2.33 8.18
C ALA A 77 -5.91 2.56 6.82
N PHE A 78 -7.11 2.02 6.59
CA PHE A 78 -7.87 2.30 5.36
C PHE A 78 -8.27 3.78 5.24
N ALA A 79 -8.66 4.41 6.34
CA ALA A 79 -8.97 5.83 6.37
C ALA A 79 -7.73 6.67 6.05
N LEU A 80 -6.60 6.39 6.70
CA LEU A 80 -5.32 7.07 6.44
C LEU A 80 -4.86 6.89 4.99
N LEU A 81 -4.95 5.69 4.44
CA LEU A 81 -4.60 5.43 3.04
C LEU A 81 -5.44 6.29 2.09
N GLN A 82 -6.75 6.44 2.34
CA GLN A 82 -7.60 7.31 1.54
C GLN A 82 -7.34 8.80 1.74
N GLU A 83 -6.94 9.20 2.94
CA GLU A 83 -6.53 10.59 3.24
C GLU A 83 -5.28 10.98 2.46
N VAL A 84 -4.24 10.14 2.52
CA VAL A 84 -2.93 10.40 1.89
C VAL A 84 -2.98 10.14 0.37
N CYS A 85 -3.52 8.98 -0.04
CA CYS A 85 -3.49 8.55 -1.44
C CYS A 85 -4.68 9.11 -2.26
N GLY A 86 -5.69 9.67 -1.61
CA GLY A 86 -6.97 10.02 -2.22
C GLY A 86 -7.93 8.83 -2.32
N SER A 87 -9.10 9.05 -2.94
CA SER A 87 -10.10 7.99 -3.11
C SER A 87 -9.53 6.81 -3.91
N LEU A 88 -9.48 5.63 -3.28
CA LEU A 88 -9.00 4.39 -3.89
C LEU A 88 -9.95 3.83 -4.96
N ASP A 89 -11.15 4.41 -5.11
CA ASP A 89 -12.09 4.09 -6.18
C ASP A 89 -11.73 4.77 -7.51
N GLN A 90 -10.79 5.73 -7.49
CA GLN A 90 -10.35 6.42 -8.70
C GLN A 90 -9.30 5.60 -9.46
N PRO A 91 -9.24 5.73 -10.79
CA PRO A 91 -8.11 5.21 -11.54
C PRO A 91 -6.82 5.83 -11.01
N ALA A 92 -5.76 5.02 -10.92
CA ALA A 92 -4.42 5.47 -10.54
C ALA A 92 -4.13 5.75 -9.07
N THR A 93 -5.03 5.47 -8.14
CA THR A 93 -4.79 5.77 -6.71
C THR A 93 -4.23 4.58 -5.93
N GLY A 94 -4.35 3.35 -6.44
CA GLY A 94 -3.82 2.15 -5.82
C GLY A 94 -4.93 1.19 -5.41
N ILE A 95 -4.60 0.17 -4.62
CA ILE A 95 -5.59 -0.70 -3.95
C ILE A 95 -5.08 -1.04 -2.55
N ALA A 96 -6.00 -1.28 -1.62
CA ALA A 96 -5.67 -1.80 -0.31
C ALA A 96 -6.66 -2.89 0.07
N PHE A 97 -6.16 -3.97 0.66
CA PHE A 97 -6.98 -5.09 1.10
C PHE A 97 -6.29 -5.84 2.23
N THR A 98 -7.06 -6.70 2.89
CA THR A 98 -6.59 -7.49 4.01
C THR A 98 -6.76 -8.98 3.75
N ILE A 99 -5.90 -9.78 4.38
CA ILE A 99 -6.10 -11.22 4.52
C ILE A 99 -5.96 -11.64 5.98
N PRO A 100 -6.75 -12.63 6.45
CA PRO A 100 -6.64 -13.11 7.83
C PRO A 100 -5.28 -13.73 8.12
N VAL A 101 -4.66 -13.33 9.23
CA VAL A 101 -3.42 -13.93 9.74
C VAL A 101 -3.73 -14.76 10.98
N THR A 102 -3.48 -16.07 10.92
CA THR A 102 -3.73 -16.99 12.02
C THR A 102 -2.54 -17.13 12.98
N ARG A 103 -1.33 -16.81 12.51
CA ARG A 103 -0.10 -16.89 13.30
C ARG A 103 0.93 -15.86 12.83
N VAL A 104 1.60 -15.21 13.78
CA VAL A 104 2.73 -14.30 13.55
C VAL A 104 3.76 -14.49 14.66
N ILE A 105 5.04 -14.26 14.36
CA ILE A 105 6.15 -14.26 15.33
C ILE A 105 6.95 -12.98 15.11
N GLY A 106 7.37 -12.32 16.20
CA GLY A 106 8.18 -11.10 16.12
C GLY A 106 7.40 -9.84 15.77
N LEU A 107 6.08 -9.84 15.97
CA LEU A 107 5.25 -8.64 15.83
C LEU A 107 5.68 -7.61 16.90
N LYS A 108 6.05 -6.41 16.47
CA LYS A 108 6.42 -5.34 17.40
C LYS A 108 5.18 -4.84 18.15
N PRO A 109 5.26 -4.60 19.46
CA PRO A 109 4.19 -3.94 20.19
C PRO A 109 4.03 -2.49 19.73
N GLU A 110 2.93 -1.85 20.12
CA GLU A 110 2.83 -0.39 20.06
C GLU A 110 4.01 0.26 20.79
N LEU A 111 4.48 1.40 20.26
CA LEU A 111 5.44 2.22 20.98
C LEU A 111 4.73 2.72 22.24
N ALA A 112 5.14 2.22 23.41
CA ALA A 112 4.67 2.78 24.68
C ALA A 112 5.00 4.28 24.66
N GLY A 113 3.97 5.11 24.75
CA GLY A 113 4.12 6.57 24.74
C GLY A 113 5.17 6.99 25.76
N GLY A 114 6.15 7.76 25.28
CA GLY A 114 7.01 8.56 26.15
C GLY A 114 6.26 9.77 26.70
#